data_AF-A0A6A6VR75-F1
#
_entry.id   AF-A0A6A6VR75-F1
#
_cell.length_a   1.000
_cell.length_b   1.000
_cell.length_c   1.000
_cell.angle_alpha   90.00
_cell.angle_beta   90.00
_cell.angle_gamma   90.00
#
_symmetry.space_group_name_H-M   'P 1'
#
loop_
_entity.id
_entity.type
_entity.pdbx_description
1 polymer ?
#
loop_
_entity_poly.entity_id
_entity_poly.type
_entity_poly.pdbx_seq_one_letter_code
_entity_poly.pdbx_strand_id
1 'polypeptide(L)'
;VNKVSVRPEVSIIIVRGALREYRVAECLYRVSDPPASKIHSRQLELLKGHFSKFKSHTTCFCCLMREPDKVFDCGHSCCNGCIALYGNARKNVRHGYHLKACLLCGASIKTPDFEFMPPTAGPRVLSLDGGGIRGVIPLTFLVGLGRRLKPLELPLRHFFDYVCGTSAGGLITLGIFIMEWTPEDCLQKFEAMAHLTHTTAGKAMMQTEIFIVKTKTKNKKKRRKRKKKKDALRYQHFSGCWP
;
A
#
# COMPACT_ATOMS: atom_id res chain seq x y z
N VAL A 1 26.50 -2.61 8.97
CA VAL A 1 26.61 -1.77 7.75
C VAL A 1 26.84 -2.69 6.56
N ASN A 2 25.75 -3.23 5.97
CA ASN A 2 25.87 -4.11 4.81
C ASN A 2 26.11 -3.24 3.56
N LYS A 3 27.36 -3.22 3.07
CA LYS A 3 27.71 -2.64 1.78
C LYS A 3 26.91 -3.38 0.71
N VAL A 4 25.89 -2.72 0.16
CA VAL A 4 25.26 -3.16 -1.09
C VAL A 4 26.36 -3.10 -2.14
N SER A 5 26.91 -4.26 -2.52
CA SER A 5 27.81 -4.40 -3.66
C SER A 5 27.03 -4.08 -4.93
N VAL A 6 26.87 -2.79 -5.23
CA VAL A 6 26.38 -2.32 -6.52
C VAL A 6 27.40 -2.80 -7.55
N ARG A 7 26.99 -3.71 -8.44
CA ARG A 7 27.87 -4.20 -9.51
C ARG A 7 28.45 -2.99 -10.24
N PRO A 8 29.76 -2.95 -10.56
CA PRO A 8 30.42 -1.76 -11.14
C PRO A 8 29.69 -1.17 -12.35
N GLU A 9 29.10 -2.04 -13.17
CA GLU A 9 28.28 -1.68 -14.34
C GLU A 9 27.07 -0.80 -13.99
N VAL A 10 26.40 -1.07 -12.87
CA VAL A 10 25.23 -0.31 -12.39
C VAL A 10 25.65 1.09 -11.98
N SER A 11 26.76 1.19 -11.22
CA SER A 11 27.31 2.48 -10.79
C SER A 11 27.69 3.34 -11.99
N ILE A 12 28.31 2.76 -13.01
CA ILE A 12 28.71 3.49 -14.23
C ILE A 12 27.48 4.01 -14.99
N ILE A 13 26.44 3.19 -15.17
CA ILE A 13 25.21 3.60 -15.87
C ILE A 13 24.51 4.73 -15.11
N ILE A 14 24.38 4.59 -13.78
CA ILE A 14 23.74 5.60 -12.93
C ILE A 14 24.50 6.92 -12.97
N VAL A 15 25.83 6.88 -12.79
CA VAL A 15 26.67 8.09 -12.80
C VAL A 15 26.67 8.75 -14.17
N ARG A 16 26.77 7.98 -15.27
CA ARG A 16 26.68 8.52 -16.63
C ARG A 16 25.31 9.15 -16.90
N GLY A 17 24.24 8.52 -16.44
CA GLY A 17 22.87 9.05 -16.53
C GLY A 17 22.74 10.40 -15.82
N ALA A 18 23.18 10.48 -14.57
CA ALA A 18 23.14 11.70 -13.76
C ALA A 18 23.98 12.84 -14.38
N LEU A 19 25.21 12.55 -14.84
CA LEU A 19 26.06 13.54 -15.50
C LEU A 19 25.45 14.05 -16.82
N ARG A 20 24.80 13.15 -17.58
CA ARG A 20 24.10 13.54 -18.81
C ARG A 20 22.91 14.43 -18.50
N GLU A 21 22.15 14.11 -17.46
CA GLU A 21 21.03 14.93 -17.01
C GLU A 21 21.47 16.35 -16.63
N TYR A 22 22.53 16.47 -15.83
CA TYR A 22 23.10 17.75 -15.44
C TYR A 22 23.53 18.60 -16.65
N ARG A 23 24.27 18.00 -17.60
CA ARG A 23 24.69 18.71 -18.83
C ARG A 23 23.50 19.17 -19.67
N VAL A 24 22.47 18.33 -19.81
CA VAL A 24 21.26 18.70 -20.58
C VAL A 24 20.50 19.81 -19.86
N ALA A 25 20.39 19.74 -18.54
CA ALA A 25 19.76 20.79 -17.74
C ALA A 25 20.49 22.13 -17.90
N GLU A 26 21.83 22.14 -17.81
CA GLU A 26 22.64 23.35 -17.98
C GLU A 26 22.45 23.98 -19.38
N CYS A 27 22.47 23.17 -20.44
CA CYS A 27 22.23 23.66 -21.80
C CYS A 27 20.80 24.21 -21.99
N LEU A 28 19.78 23.52 -21.48
CA LEU A 28 18.38 23.91 -21.66
C LEU A 28 17.97 25.08 -20.76
N TYR A 29 18.61 25.25 -19.60
CA TYR A 29 18.38 26.38 -18.71
C TYR A 29 18.62 27.71 -19.43
N ARG A 30 19.62 27.76 -20.31
CA ARG A 30 19.96 28.96 -21.09
C ARG A 30 18.98 29.28 -22.23
N VAL A 31 18.10 28.34 -22.59
CA VAL A 31 17.29 28.42 -23.83
C VAL A 31 15.78 28.37 -23.57
N SER A 32 15.31 27.46 -22.71
CA SER A 32 13.86 27.17 -22.58
C SER A 32 13.40 26.84 -21.16
N ASP A 33 14.28 26.98 -20.16
CA ASP A 33 14.08 26.72 -18.71
C ASP A 33 12.96 25.70 -18.35
N PRO A 34 13.04 24.44 -18.82
CA PRO A 34 12.02 23.46 -18.52
C PRO A 34 12.16 22.96 -17.07
N PRO A 35 11.06 22.56 -16.41
CA PRO A 35 11.14 21.99 -15.07
C PRO A 35 12.09 20.80 -15.03
N ALA A 36 12.93 20.71 -13.99
CA ALA A 36 13.87 19.62 -13.80
C ALA A 36 13.21 18.24 -13.90
N SER A 37 11.96 18.11 -13.41
CA SER A 37 11.17 16.88 -13.56
C SER A 37 10.99 16.46 -15.02
N LYS A 38 10.77 17.39 -15.95
CA LYS A 38 10.60 17.11 -17.38
C LYS A 38 11.90 16.71 -18.06
N ILE A 39 13.03 17.26 -17.63
CA ILE A 39 14.36 16.83 -18.10
C ILE A 39 14.63 15.41 -17.61
N HIS A 40 14.40 15.16 -16.32
CA HIS A 40 14.59 13.86 -15.70
C HIS A 40 13.73 12.77 -16.34
N SER A 41 12.45 13.03 -16.60
CA SER A 41 11.55 12.03 -17.20
C SER A 41 12.02 11.59 -18.59
N ARG A 42 12.60 12.52 -19.38
CA ARG A 42 13.23 12.20 -20.67
C ARG A 42 14.49 11.34 -20.50
N GLN A 43 15.29 11.60 -19.47
CA GLN A 43 16.48 10.76 -19.18
C GLN A 43 16.06 9.35 -18.76
N LEU A 44 15.05 9.22 -17.90
CA LEU A 44 14.50 7.92 -17.52
C LEU A 44 14.00 7.14 -18.73
N GLU A 45 13.32 7.80 -19.67
CA GLU A 45 12.85 7.20 -20.91
C GLU A 45 14.01 6.59 -21.71
N LEU A 46 15.09 7.34 -21.88
CA LEU A 46 16.28 6.90 -22.62
C LEU A 46 17.04 5.77 -21.91
N LEU A 47 16.94 5.71 -20.58
CA LEU A 47 17.61 4.70 -19.76
C LEU A 47 16.72 3.49 -19.44
N LYS A 48 15.47 3.43 -19.93
CA LYS A 48 14.53 2.32 -19.66
C LYS A 48 15.13 0.95 -19.93
N GLY A 49 15.84 0.81 -21.04
CA GLY A 49 16.51 -0.44 -21.42
C GLY A 49 17.49 -0.94 -20.35
N HIS A 50 18.22 -0.02 -19.72
CA HIS A 50 19.14 -0.35 -18.62
C HIS A 50 18.38 -0.59 -17.32
N PHE A 51 17.50 0.33 -16.91
CA PHE A 51 16.77 0.22 -15.65
C PHE A 51 15.84 -1.00 -15.58
N SER A 52 15.35 -1.50 -16.73
CA SER A 52 14.57 -2.74 -16.81
C SER A 52 15.26 -3.95 -16.15
N LYS A 53 16.61 -3.97 -16.18
CA LYS A 53 17.44 -5.08 -15.68
C LYS A 53 17.74 -4.98 -14.18
N PHE A 54 17.53 -3.82 -13.58
CA PHE A 54 17.93 -3.55 -12.20
C PHE A 54 16.73 -3.34 -11.30
N LYS A 55 16.78 -3.93 -10.11
CA LYS A 55 15.75 -3.78 -9.08
C LYS A 55 16.43 -3.42 -7.78
N SER A 56 15.88 -2.45 -7.06
CA SER A 56 16.27 -2.12 -5.71
C SER A 56 15.02 -2.01 -4.84
N HIS A 57 15.16 -2.34 -3.57
CA HIS A 57 14.11 -2.17 -2.56
C HIS A 57 14.55 -1.26 -1.41
N THR A 58 15.79 -0.78 -1.43
CA THR A 58 16.36 0.12 -0.42
C THR A 58 16.58 1.53 -0.95
N THR A 59 16.57 1.69 -2.28
CA THR A 59 16.79 2.98 -2.95
C THR A 59 15.89 3.07 -4.17
N CYS A 60 15.12 4.13 -4.27
CA CYS A 60 14.29 4.41 -5.41
C CYS A 60 15.18 4.82 -6.59
N PHE A 61 15.33 3.94 -7.59
CA PHE A 61 16.16 4.24 -8.77
C PHE A 61 15.60 5.32 -9.70
N CYS A 62 14.38 5.82 -9.45
CA CYS A 62 13.90 7.01 -10.13
C CYS A 62 14.65 8.24 -9.62
N CYS A 63 14.61 8.55 -8.31
CA CYS A 63 15.30 9.73 -7.78
C CYS A 63 16.72 9.48 -7.26
N LEU A 64 17.09 8.23 -6.98
CA LEU A 64 18.32 7.82 -6.31
C LEU A 64 18.53 8.37 -4.88
N MET A 65 17.53 9.08 -4.34
CA MET A 65 17.64 9.81 -3.07
C MET A 65 16.83 9.21 -1.93
N ARG A 66 15.68 8.58 -2.22
CA ARG A 66 14.72 8.12 -1.20
C ARG A 66 14.60 6.60 -1.18
N GLU A 67 14.18 6.05 -0.06
CA GLU A 67 13.73 4.66 0.02
C GLU A 67 12.39 4.50 -0.73
N PRO A 68 12.18 3.40 -1.45
CA PRO A 68 10.94 3.18 -2.19
C PRO A 68 9.82 2.63 -1.29
N ASP A 69 8.62 3.23 -1.38
CA ASP A 69 7.44 2.84 -0.60
C ASP A 69 6.56 1.80 -1.31
N LYS A 70 6.56 1.82 -2.65
CA LYS A 70 5.67 1.01 -3.49
C LYS A 70 6.49 0.10 -4.38
N VAL A 71 6.04 -1.15 -4.53
CA VAL A 71 6.61 -2.13 -5.47
C VAL A 71 5.55 -2.45 -6.51
N PHE A 72 5.88 -2.29 -7.79
CA PHE A 72 4.98 -2.54 -8.91
C PHE A 72 5.00 -4.01 -9.34
N ASP A 73 4.05 -4.41 -10.19
CA ASP A 73 3.95 -5.79 -10.72
C ASP A 73 5.21 -6.25 -11.48
N CYS A 74 5.94 -5.33 -12.11
CA CYS A 74 7.21 -5.62 -12.80
C CYS A 74 8.39 -5.90 -11.84
N GLY A 75 8.20 -5.65 -10.54
CA GLY A 75 9.20 -5.82 -9.48
C GLY A 75 10.08 -4.61 -9.23
N HIS A 76 9.93 -3.53 -10.02
CA HIS A 76 10.52 -2.23 -9.70
C HIS A 76 9.80 -1.59 -8.53
N SER A 77 10.52 -0.70 -7.83
CA SER A 77 10.00 0.02 -6.68
C SER A 77 10.21 1.53 -6.82
N CYS A 78 9.33 2.32 -6.21
CA CYS A 78 9.34 3.77 -6.31
C CYS A 78 8.90 4.43 -4.99
N CYS A 79 9.49 5.57 -4.65
CA CYS A 79 9.09 6.36 -3.50
C CYS A 79 7.81 7.16 -3.80
N ASN A 80 7.05 7.49 -2.76
CA ASN A 80 5.83 8.29 -2.89
C ASN A 80 6.10 9.64 -3.58
N GLY A 81 7.26 10.26 -3.30
CA GLY A 81 7.65 11.52 -3.92
C GLY A 81 7.80 11.46 -5.44
N CYS A 82 8.38 10.38 -5.98
CA CYS A 82 8.49 10.18 -7.42
C CYS A 82 7.13 9.90 -8.07
N ILE A 83 6.28 9.10 -7.41
CA ILE A 83 4.91 8.85 -7.88
C ILE A 83 4.11 10.16 -7.90
N ALA A 84 4.25 10.99 -6.86
CA ALA A 84 3.59 12.29 -6.79
C ALA A 84 4.11 13.27 -7.85
N LEU A 85 5.41 13.24 -8.14
CA LEU A 85 6.04 14.14 -9.11
C LEU A 85 5.71 13.80 -10.57
N TYR A 86 5.64 12.50 -10.90
CA TYR A 86 5.46 12.03 -12.29
C TYR A 86 4.07 11.46 -12.59
N GLY A 87 3.27 11.19 -11.56
CA GLY A 87 1.87 10.78 -11.69
C GLY A 87 0.95 11.98 -11.91
N ASN A 88 -0.23 11.70 -12.48
CA ASN A 88 -1.26 12.71 -12.66
C ASN A 88 -2.08 12.88 -11.37
N ALA A 89 -2.26 14.11 -10.90
CA ALA A 89 -3.12 14.38 -9.75
C ALA A 89 -4.57 13.96 -10.03
N ARG A 90 -5.22 13.31 -9.05
CA ARG A 90 -6.63 12.88 -9.14
C ARG A 90 -7.53 13.99 -8.61
N LYS A 91 -8.55 14.38 -9.38
CA LYS A 91 -9.44 15.52 -9.06
C LYS A 91 -10.20 15.38 -7.74
N ASN A 92 -10.63 14.17 -7.38
CA ASN A 92 -11.52 13.94 -6.23
C ASN A 92 -10.81 13.35 -5.00
N VAL A 93 -9.49 13.18 -5.06
CA VAL A 93 -8.71 12.59 -3.96
C VAL A 93 -7.52 13.50 -3.70
N ARG A 94 -7.55 14.25 -2.59
CA ARG A 94 -6.42 15.08 -2.18
C ARG A 94 -5.22 14.16 -1.92
N HIS A 95 -4.05 14.49 -2.49
CA HIS A 95 -2.86 13.64 -2.47
C HIS A 95 -3.07 12.27 -3.15
N GLY A 96 -4.03 12.17 -4.05
CA GLY A 96 -4.24 11.04 -4.94
C GLY A 96 -3.53 11.25 -6.28
N TYR A 97 -2.81 10.22 -6.75
CA TYR A 97 -2.04 10.24 -7.98
C TYR A 97 -2.34 9.01 -8.84
N HIS A 98 -2.40 9.21 -10.15
CA HIS A 98 -2.58 8.15 -11.13
C HIS A 98 -1.29 7.97 -11.94
N LEU A 99 -0.71 6.77 -11.90
CA LEU A 99 0.49 6.41 -12.63
C LEU A 99 0.27 5.10 -13.41
N LYS A 100 0.07 5.23 -14.73
CA LYS A 100 -0.30 4.11 -15.61
C LYS A 100 0.84 3.11 -15.85
N ALA A 101 2.10 3.57 -15.83
CA ALA A 101 3.25 2.78 -16.19
C ALA A 101 4.43 3.00 -15.23
N CYS A 102 5.27 1.99 -15.09
CA CYS A 102 6.49 2.06 -14.31
C CYS A 102 7.46 3.09 -14.90
N LEU A 103 7.92 4.02 -14.06
CA LEU A 103 8.87 5.08 -14.46
C LEU A 103 10.23 4.54 -14.93
N LEU A 104 10.58 3.31 -14.55
CA LEU A 104 11.90 2.72 -14.82
C LEU A 104 11.93 1.82 -16.05
N CYS A 105 10.83 1.11 -16.35
CA CYS A 105 10.80 0.13 -17.45
C CYS A 105 9.61 0.28 -18.39
N GLY A 106 8.67 1.18 -18.11
CA GLY A 106 7.48 1.40 -18.92
C GLY A 106 6.39 0.33 -18.82
N ALA A 107 6.59 -0.72 -18.01
CA ALA A 107 5.57 -1.75 -17.82
C ALA A 107 4.28 -1.19 -17.20
N SER A 108 3.12 -1.63 -17.69
CA SER A 108 1.81 -1.23 -17.17
C SER A 108 1.63 -1.65 -15.71
N ILE A 109 1.05 -0.77 -14.88
CA ILE A 109 0.76 -1.01 -13.47
C ILE A 109 -0.72 -1.43 -13.34
N LYS A 110 -0.99 -2.57 -12.69
CA LYS A 110 -2.37 -3.07 -12.57
C LYS A 110 -3.26 -2.23 -11.67
N THR A 111 -2.69 -1.67 -10.60
CA THR A 111 -3.35 -0.76 -9.67
C THR A 111 -2.67 0.61 -9.77
N PRO A 112 -3.04 1.44 -10.76
CA PRO A 112 -2.32 2.68 -11.08
C PRO A 112 -2.69 3.85 -10.16
N ASP A 113 -3.70 3.68 -9.31
CA ASP A 113 -4.15 4.73 -8.38
C ASP A 113 -3.43 4.59 -7.04
N PHE A 114 -2.83 5.69 -6.60
CA PHE A 114 -2.10 5.82 -5.34
C PHE A 114 -2.70 6.95 -4.53
N GLU A 115 -2.87 6.73 -3.23
CA GLU A 115 -3.34 7.73 -2.28
C GLU A 115 -2.32 7.82 -1.15
N PHE A 116 -1.83 9.03 -0.89
CA PHE A 116 -0.79 9.28 0.09
C PHE A 116 -1.31 10.13 1.24
N MET A 117 -0.73 9.92 2.42
CA MET A 117 -0.95 10.82 3.55
C MET A 117 -0.42 12.22 3.19
N PRO A 118 -1.18 13.28 3.50
CA PRO A 118 -0.68 14.64 3.39
C PRO A 118 0.64 14.79 4.17
N PRO A 119 1.63 15.55 3.67
CA PRO A 119 2.93 15.69 4.33
C PRO A 119 2.84 16.36 5.72
N THR A 120 1.75 17.08 5.99
CA THR A 120 1.48 17.73 7.28
C THR A 120 0.61 16.90 8.21
N ALA A 121 0.09 15.74 7.76
CA ALA A 121 -0.74 14.88 8.58
C ALA A 121 0.14 13.83 9.28
N GLY A 122 -0.02 13.71 10.59
CA GLY A 122 0.52 12.57 11.34
C GLY A 122 -0.32 11.30 11.12
N PRO A 123 0.22 10.11 11.44
CA PRO A 123 -0.52 8.87 11.33
C PRO A 123 -1.72 8.84 12.29
N ARG A 124 -2.91 8.53 11.77
CA ARG A 124 -4.15 8.44 12.54
C ARG A 124 -4.39 6.98 12.92
N VAL A 125 -4.30 6.67 14.21
CA VAL A 125 -4.37 5.30 14.71
C VAL A 125 -5.65 5.10 15.53
N LEU A 126 -6.39 4.02 15.25
CA LEU A 126 -7.49 3.54 16.08
C LEU A 126 -7.13 2.20 16.73
N SER A 127 -7.18 2.13 18.05
CA SER A 127 -7.02 0.89 18.81
C SER A 127 -8.31 0.54 19.53
N LEU A 128 -8.78 -0.69 19.36
CA LEU A 128 -10.00 -1.21 19.99
C LEU A 128 -9.68 -2.38 20.91
N ASP A 129 -9.81 -2.15 22.21
CA ASP A 129 -9.52 -3.16 23.22
C ASP A 129 -10.56 -4.28 23.28
N GLY A 130 -10.11 -5.44 23.76
CA GLY A 130 -10.97 -6.59 24.01
C GLY A 130 -11.76 -6.43 25.30
N GLY A 131 -13.07 -6.63 25.23
CA GLY A 131 -13.95 -6.54 26.41
C GLY A 131 -15.11 -7.53 26.45
N GLY A 132 -15.17 -8.47 25.50
CA GLY A 132 -16.35 -9.33 25.30
C GLY A 132 -17.55 -8.48 24.88
N ILE A 133 -18.71 -8.70 25.51
CA ILE A 133 -19.92 -7.88 25.33
C ILE A 133 -19.68 -6.38 25.52
N ARG A 134 -18.72 -5.99 26.39
CA ARG A 134 -18.37 -4.57 26.63
C ARG A 134 -17.76 -3.88 25.41
N GLY A 135 -17.46 -4.62 24.34
CA GLY A 135 -17.12 -4.06 23.03
C GLY A 135 -18.21 -3.14 22.47
N VAL A 136 -19.44 -3.21 22.99
CA VAL A 136 -20.50 -2.25 22.70
C VAL A 136 -20.09 -0.81 23.03
N ILE A 137 -19.34 -0.58 24.11
CA ILE A 137 -18.96 0.77 24.56
C ILE A 137 -18.11 1.52 23.51
N PRO A 138 -16.94 1.00 23.06
CA PRO A 138 -16.16 1.67 22.03
C PRO A 138 -16.91 1.71 20.69
N LEU A 139 -17.79 0.75 20.40
CA LEU A 139 -18.61 0.75 19.18
C LEU A 139 -19.65 1.88 19.18
N THR A 140 -20.32 2.13 20.30
CA THR A 140 -21.21 3.29 20.47
C THR A 140 -20.46 4.61 20.30
N PHE A 141 -19.21 4.69 20.78
CA PHE A 141 -18.36 5.85 20.53
C PHE A 141 -18.09 6.03 19.02
N LEU A 142 -17.77 4.95 18.29
CA LEU A 142 -17.56 5.00 16.83
C LEU A 142 -18.83 5.39 16.06
N VAL A 143 -20.02 5.00 16.53
CA VAL A 143 -21.31 5.47 15.99
C VAL A 143 -21.45 6.99 16.18
N GLY A 144 -21.23 7.48 17.40
CA GLY A 144 -21.27 8.92 17.69
C GLY A 144 -20.26 9.71 16.87
N LEU A 145 -19.04 9.20 16.75
CA LEU A 145 -17.98 9.79 15.93
C LEU A 145 -18.37 9.81 14.44
N GLY A 146 -18.88 8.69 13.91
CA GLY A 146 -19.35 8.60 12.52
C GLY A 146 -20.43 9.64 12.21
N ARG A 147 -21.38 9.86 13.12
CA ARG A 147 -22.41 10.89 12.97
C ARG A 147 -21.84 12.30 12.94
N ARG A 148 -20.86 12.61 13.80
CA ARG A 148 -20.18 13.92 13.82
C ARG A 148 -19.34 14.18 12.57
N LEU A 149 -18.80 13.12 11.97
CA LEU A 149 -18.00 13.21 10.74
C LEU A 149 -18.85 13.15 9.46
N LYS A 150 -20.12 12.78 9.55
CA LYS A 150 -21.06 12.70 8.42
C LYS A 150 -21.08 13.96 7.53
N PRO A 151 -21.02 15.20 8.06
CA PRO A 151 -20.99 16.41 7.22
C PRO A 151 -19.77 16.52 6.30
N LEU A 152 -18.70 15.75 6.56
CA LEU A 152 -17.50 15.72 5.73
C LEU A 152 -17.64 14.76 4.53
N GLU A 153 -18.78 14.07 4.39
CA GLU A 153 -19.10 13.14 3.28
C GLU A 153 -18.07 12.02 3.08
N LEU A 154 -17.28 11.71 4.12
CA LEU A 154 -16.28 10.65 4.11
C LEU A 154 -16.70 9.53 5.08
N PRO A 155 -16.54 8.25 4.68
CA PRO A 155 -16.80 7.15 5.60
C PRO A 155 -15.78 7.13 6.74
N LEU A 156 -16.21 6.71 7.94
CA LEU A 156 -15.37 6.65 9.15
C LEU A 156 -14.01 5.97 8.90
N ARG A 157 -13.97 4.94 8.05
CA ARG A 157 -12.74 4.22 7.72
C ARG A 157 -11.63 5.06 7.08
N HIS A 158 -11.97 6.17 6.41
CA HIS A 158 -10.99 7.08 5.78
C HIS A 158 -10.30 8.00 6.79
N PHE A 159 -10.77 8.02 8.03
CA PHE A 159 -10.20 8.83 9.10
C PHE A 159 -9.04 8.14 9.85
N PHE A 160 -8.78 6.86 9.58
CA PHE A 160 -7.74 6.09 10.25
C PHE A 160 -6.82 5.39 9.25
N ASP A 161 -5.52 5.52 9.45
CA ASP A 161 -4.48 4.93 8.59
C ASP A 161 -4.04 3.56 9.10
N TYR A 162 -4.13 3.35 10.41
CA TYR A 162 -3.85 2.08 11.05
C TYR A 162 -4.94 1.78 12.08
N VAL A 163 -5.46 0.56 12.02
CA VAL A 163 -6.48 0.09 12.96
C VAL A 163 -6.07 -1.26 13.53
N CYS A 164 -6.08 -1.35 14.85
CA CYS A 164 -5.85 -2.58 15.57
C CYS A 164 -7.01 -2.85 16.53
N GLY A 165 -7.27 -4.14 16.77
CA GLY A 165 -8.23 -4.52 17.78
C GLY A 165 -7.99 -5.93 18.30
N THR A 166 -8.27 -6.15 19.58
CA THR A 166 -8.11 -7.43 20.26
C THR A 166 -9.47 -8.02 20.64
N SER A 167 -9.66 -9.33 20.48
CA SER A 167 -10.93 -10.02 20.80
C SER A 167 -12.16 -9.34 20.15
N ALA A 168 -13.15 -8.91 20.93
CA ALA A 168 -14.31 -8.15 20.46
C ALA A 168 -13.95 -6.91 19.63
N GLY A 169 -12.92 -6.15 20.04
CA GLY A 169 -12.40 -5.00 19.26
C GLY A 169 -11.85 -5.41 17.89
N GLY A 170 -11.32 -6.64 17.78
CA GLY A 170 -10.92 -7.22 16.50
C GLY A 170 -12.11 -7.54 15.59
N LEU A 171 -13.22 -8.03 16.15
CA LEU A 171 -14.46 -8.26 15.38
C LEU A 171 -15.05 -6.94 14.86
N ILE A 172 -15.07 -5.91 15.71
CA ILE A 172 -15.50 -4.56 15.34
C ILE A 172 -14.62 -3.99 14.22
N THR A 173 -13.29 -4.11 14.37
CA THR A 173 -12.32 -3.68 13.36
C THR A 173 -12.60 -4.37 12.02
N LEU A 174 -12.83 -5.69 12.02
CA LEU A 174 -13.15 -6.43 10.79
C LEU A 174 -14.47 -5.98 10.16
N GLY A 175 -15.51 -5.76 10.97
CA GLY A 175 -16.82 -5.32 10.50
C GLY A 175 -16.76 -3.97 9.78
N ILE A 176 -16.16 -2.96 10.41
CA ILE A 176 -16.12 -1.60 9.86
C ILE A 176 -15.10 -1.47 8.72
N PHE A 177 -13.89 -2.00 8.88
CA PHE A 177 -12.77 -1.69 7.97
C PHE A 177 -12.54 -2.71 6.86
N ILE A 178 -12.99 -3.97 7.04
CA ILE A 178 -12.81 -5.02 6.02
C ILE A 178 -14.14 -5.39 5.35
N MET A 179 -15.22 -5.46 6.11
CA MET A 179 -16.56 -5.73 5.58
C MET A 179 -17.32 -4.45 5.17
N GLU A 180 -16.74 -3.28 5.45
CA GLU A 180 -17.28 -1.96 5.10
C GLU A 180 -18.68 -1.69 5.66
N TRP A 181 -19.00 -2.26 6.83
CA TRP A 181 -20.25 -1.95 7.53
C TRP A 181 -20.24 -0.52 8.06
N THR A 182 -21.41 0.11 8.10
CA THR A 182 -21.58 1.35 8.86
C THR A 182 -21.38 1.04 10.36
N PRO A 183 -20.94 2.02 11.17
CA PRO A 183 -20.86 1.84 12.62
C PRO A 183 -22.19 1.35 13.23
N GLU A 184 -23.31 1.88 12.73
CA GLU A 184 -24.66 1.48 13.12
C GLU A 184 -24.97 0.01 12.77
N ASP A 185 -24.67 -0.42 11.55
CA ASP A 185 -24.85 -1.81 11.13
C ASP A 185 -23.96 -2.76 11.94
N CYS A 186 -22.73 -2.33 12.22
CA CYS A 186 -21.80 -3.09 13.02
C CYS A 186 -22.30 -3.24 14.46
N LEU A 187 -22.91 -2.21 15.04
CA LEU A 187 -23.51 -2.25 16.36
C LEU A 187 -24.64 -3.28 16.44
N GLN A 188 -25.61 -3.20 15.53
CA GLN A 188 -26.73 -4.16 15.49
C GLN A 188 -26.24 -5.60 15.33
N LYS A 189 -25.27 -5.84 14.44
CA LYS A 189 -24.70 -7.18 14.23
C LYS A 189 -23.91 -7.66 15.44
N PHE A 190 -23.21 -6.77 16.13
CA PHE A 190 -22.47 -7.09 17.33
C PHE A 190 -23.40 -7.48 18.48
N GLU A 191 -24.50 -6.74 18.67
CA GLU A 191 -25.53 -7.05 19.67
C GLU A 191 -26.21 -8.40 19.37
N ALA A 192 -26.65 -8.61 18.13
CA ALA A 192 -27.25 -9.88 17.71
C ALA A 192 -26.30 -11.07 17.93
N MET A 193 -25.01 -10.90 17.58
CA MET A 193 -24.00 -11.91 17.85
C MET A 193 -23.83 -12.16 19.34
N ALA A 194 -23.79 -11.10 20.16
CA ALA A 194 -23.60 -11.24 21.58
C ALA A 194 -24.77 -11.99 22.24
N HIS A 195 -26.01 -11.68 21.86
CA HIS A 195 -27.20 -12.42 22.30
C HIS A 195 -27.11 -13.91 21.98
N LEU A 196 -26.65 -14.27 20.79
CA LEU A 196 -26.44 -15.68 20.43
C LEU A 196 -25.36 -16.32 21.30
N THR A 197 -24.21 -15.67 21.48
CA THR A 197 -23.04 -16.25 22.17
C THR A 197 -23.23 -16.47 23.68
N HIS A 198 -24.14 -15.73 24.31
CA HIS A 198 -24.42 -15.84 25.75
C HIS A 198 -25.55 -16.83 26.08
N THR A 199 -26.18 -17.45 25.07
CA THR A 199 -27.06 -18.61 25.29
C THR A 199 -26.27 -19.91 25.37
N THR A 200 -26.78 -20.91 26.11
CA THR A 200 -26.15 -22.23 26.28
C THR A 200 -25.91 -22.95 24.94
N ALA A 201 -26.77 -22.69 23.95
CA ALA A 201 -26.65 -23.22 22.59
C ALA A 201 -25.62 -22.48 21.72
N GLY A 202 -25.45 -21.16 21.91
CA GLY A 202 -24.50 -20.36 21.13
C GLY A 202 -23.04 -20.65 21.42
N LYS A 203 -22.71 -21.11 22.64
CA LYS A 203 -21.36 -21.61 22.98
C LYS A 203 -20.92 -22.78 22.07
N ALA A 204 -21.86 -23.63 21.63
CA ALA A 204 -21.60 -24.74 20.72
C ALA A 204 -21.49 -24.28 19.26
N MET A 205 -22.33 -23.34 18.80
CA MET A 205 -22.28 -22.81 17.42
C MET A 205 -21.03 -21.95 17.14
N MET A 206 -20.57 -21.17 18.12
CA MET A 206 -19.42 -20.27 17.91
C MET A 206 -18.11 -21.02 17.69
N GLN A 207 -17.97 -22.23 18.27
CA GLN A 207 -16.84 -23.11 17.94
C GLN A 207 -16.85 -23.47 16.45
N THR A 208 -18.02 -23.74 15.87
CA THR A 208 -18.18 -24.12 14.46
C THR A 208 -17.96 -22.95 13.51
N GLU A 209 -18.50 -21.76 13.79
CA GLU A 209 -18.30 -20.59 12.92
C GLU A 209 -16.91 -19.96 13.04
N ILE A 210 -16.33 -19.89 14.25
CA ILE A 210 -14.92 -19.50 14.41
C ILE A 210 -14.02 -20.51 13.70
N PHE A 211 -14.36 -21.81 13.70
CA PHE A 211 -13.66 -22.80 12.89
C PHE A 211 -13.81 -22.53 11.38
N ILE A 212 -14.98 -22.11 10.90
CA ILE A 212 -15.20 -21.71 9.49
C ILE A 212 -14.41 -20.45 9.12
N VAL A 213 -14.40 -19.41 9.97
CA VAL A 213 -13.63 -18.18 9.72
C VAL A 213 -12.13 -18.46 9.85
N LYS A 214 -11.69 -19.25 10.83
CA LYS A 214 -10.30 -19.72 10.95
C LYS A 214 -9.88 -20.60 9.78
N THR A 215 -10.74 -21.44 9.24
CA THR A 215 -10.44 -22.27 8.05
C THR A 215 -10.43 -21.43 6.78
N LYS A 216 -11.35 -20.47 6.59
CA LYS A 216 -11.31 -19.51 5.47
C LYS A 216 -10.07 -18.63 5.52
N THR A 217 -9.67 -18.12 6.69
CA THR A 217 -8.43 -17.33 6.85
C THR A 217 -7.16 -18.18 6.75
N LYS A 218 -7.13 -19.41 7.30
CA LYS A 218 -6.04 -20.38 7.08
C LYS A 218 -5.92 -20.77 5.61
N ASN A 219 -7.03 -20.98 4.90
CA ASN A 219 -7.03 -21.27 3.46
C ASN A 219 -6.63 -20.05 2.63
N LYS A 220 -7.00 -18.83 3.01
CA LYS A 220 -6.52 -17.58 2.38
C LYS A 220 -5.03 -17.37 2.63
N LYS A 221 -4.52 -17.65 3.84
CA LYS A 221 -3.08 -17.64 4.16
C LYS A 221 -2.31 -18.77 3.45
N LYS A 222 -2.85 -20.00 3.37
CA LYS A 222 -2.27 -21.12 2.59
C LYS A 222 -2.28 -20.81 1.09
N ARG A 223 -3.34 -20.21 0.53
CA ARG A 223 -3.38 -19.71 -0.85
C ARG A 223 -2.34 -18.61 -1.09
N ARG A 224 -2.19 -17.64 -0.17
CA ARG A 224 -1.15 -16.61 -0.24
C ARG A 224 0.27 -17.20 -0.10
N LYS A 225 0.50 -18.19 0.76
CA LYS A 225 1.78 -18.90 0.90
C LYS A 225 2.08 -19.80 -0.30
N ARG A 226 1.09 -20.51 -0.85
CA ARG A 226 1.22 -21.28 -2.10
C ARG A 226 1.44 -20.37 -3.30
N LYS A 227 0.82 -19.18 -3.33
CA LYS A 227 1.08 -18.14 -4.33
C LYS A 227 2.51 -17.61 -4.17
N LYS A 228 2.93 -17.19 -2.98
CA LYS A 228 4.34 -16.81 -2.70
C LYS A 228 5.35 -17.92 -3.00
N LYS A 229 5.03 -19.20 -2.73
CA LYS A 229 5.90 -20.35 -3.03
C LYS A 229 5.90 -20.69 -4.53
N LYS A 230 4.76 -20.56 -5.23
CA LYS A 230 4.68 -20.64 -6.70
C LYS A 230 5.44 -19.48 -7.34
N ASP A 231 5.33 -18.27 -6.81
CA ASP A 231 6.06 -17.10 -7.27
C ASP A 231 7.56 -17.32 -7.02
N ALA A 232 7.97 -17.80 -5.83
CA ALA A 232 9.36 -18.14 -5.52
C ALA A 232 9.93 -19.31 -6.36
N LEU A 233 9.13 -20.35 -6.64
CA LEU A 233 9.50 -21.45 -7.55
C LEU A 233 9.54 -21.01 -9.01
N ARG A 234 8.70 -20.04 -9.40
CA ARG A 234 8.77 -19.39 -10.72
C ARG A 234 10.05 -18.55 -10.83
N TYR A 235 10.49 -17.91 -9.75
CA TYR A 235 11.81 -17.28 -9.67
C TYR A 235 12.96 -18.30 -9.73
N GLN A 236 12.81 -19.50 -9.15
CA GLN A 236 13.83 -20.57 -9.23
C GLN A 236 13.88 -21.31 -10.58
N HIS A 237 12.76 -21.42 -11.31
CA HIS A 237 12.77 -21.96 -12.67
C HIS A 237 13.36 -20.97 -13.70
N PHE A 238 13.36 -19.66 -13.40
CA PHE A 238 14.09 -18.67 -14.20
C PHE A 238 15.60 -18.65 -13.90
N SER A 239 16.06 -19.25 -12.79
CA SER A 239 17.49 -19.42 -12.50
C SER A 239 18.10 -20.73 -13.04
N GLY A 240 17.34 -21.52 -13.81
CA GLY A 240 17.78 -22.83 -14.34
C GLY A 240 17.75 -22.96 -15.88
N CYS A 241 17.53 -21.89 -16.62
CA CYS A 241 17.57 -21.90 -18.09
C CYS A 241 18.19 -20.61 -18.62
N TRP A 242 19.49 -20.44 -18.41
CA TRP A 242 20.40 -19.74 -19.30
C TRP A 242 21.70 -20.57 -19.32
N PRO A 243 22.32 -20.82 -20.49
CA PRO A 243 23.62 -21.48 -20.58
C PRO A 243 24.72 -20.67 -19.88
#